data_AF-A0A1B4V0A6-F1
#
_entry.id   AF-A0A1B4V0A6-F1
#
_cell.length_a   1.000
_cell.length_b   1.000
_cell.length_c   1.000
_cell.angle_alpha   90.00
_cell.angle_beta   90.00
_cell.angle_gamma   90.00
#
_symmetry.space_group_name_H-M   'P 1'
#
loop_
_entity.id
_entity.type
_entity.pdbx_description
1 polymer ?
#
loop_
_entity_poly.entity_id
_entity_poly.type
_entity_poly.pdbx_seq_one_letter_code
_entity_poly.pdbx_strand_id
1 'polypeptide(L)'
;MKLYGSLTSPYVRKVRVLLKEKDIACEFVIVDAWAADSPVPGMNPLGTVPVFERDDGTFLFDSPLICEYLDVRKGPALIPEKGDARWQTLQWHSLAQGMLDATVTRLLESRRPPERQSADQIARQEAKIARALAYADRAVAREFLVGDRFGYADLALGVALDYVDFRYAHPWRERHARLAEWHARIGARPSFMETLPPGLERPAGAKR
;
A
#
# COMPACT_ATOMS: atom_id res chain seq x y z
N MET A 1 -7.42 -12.28 16.81
CA MET A 1 -6.89 -11.90 15.49
C MET A 1 -5.59 -11.12 15.63
N LYS A 2 -4.54 -11.50 14.90
CA LYS A 2 -3.24 -10.79 14.90
C LYS A 2 -2.77 -10.48 13.49
N LEU A 3 -2.08 -9.36 13.30
CA LEU A 3 -1.42 -8.97 12.07
C LEU A 3 0.08 -8.91 12.30
N TYR A 4 0.82 -9.82 11.68
CA TYR A 4 2.28 -9.83 11.70
C TYR A 4 2.84 -8.99 10.54
N GLY A 5 3.75 -8.07 10.84
CA GLY A 5 4.41 -7.29 9.81
C GLY A 5 5.41 -6.27 10.32
N SER A 6 5.88 -5.40 9.44
CA SER A 6 6.77 -4.28 9.80
C SER A 6 6.07 -2.94 9.58
N LEU A 7 6.48 -1.94 10.37
CA LEU A 7 5.96 -0.57 10.25
C LEU A 7 6.29 0.09 8.90
N THR A 8 7.29 -0.43 8.19
CA THR A 8 7.76 0.12 6.91
C THR A 8 7.25 -0.62 5.67
N SER A 9 6.57 -1.76 5.85
CA SER A 9 6.05 -2.52 4.70
C SER A 9 4.76 -1.87 4.17
N PRO A 10 4.70 -1.51 2.87
CA PRO A 10 3.51 -0.91 2.31
C PRO A 10 2.35 -1.92 2.19
N TYR A 11 2.66 -3.20 1.99
CA TYR A 11 1.66 -4.27 1.94
C TYR A 11 1.00 -4.49 3.31
N VAL A 12 1.79 -4.40 4.39
CA VAL A 12 1.29 -4.41 5.76
C VAL A 12 0.46 -3.15 6.03
N ARG A 13 0.95 -1.99 5.59
CA ARG A 13 0.25 -0.72 5.76
C ARG A 13 -1.13 -0.72 5.09
N LYS A 14 -1.28 -1.31 3.91
CA LYS A 14 -2.58 -1.52 3.24
C LYS A 14 -3.60 -2.19 4.18
N VAL A 15 -3.20 -3.28 4.83
CA VAL A 15 -4.05 -3.99 5.80
C VAL A 15 -4.32 -3.14 7.04
N ARG A 16 -3.31 -2.44 7.57
CA ARG A 16 -3.48 -1.57 8.76
C ARG A 16 -4.43 -0.40 8.51
N VAL A 17 -4.38 0.21 7.32
CA VAL A 17 -5.33 1.28 6.92
C VAL A 17 -6.74 0.70 6.85
N LEU A 18 -6.91 -0.47 6.22
CA LEU A 18 -8.22 -1.11 6.12
C LEU A 18 -8.80 -1.45 7.49
N LEU A 19 -8.01 -2.03 8.40
CA LEU A 19 -8.43 -2.33 9.77
C LEU A 19 -8.97 -1.08 10.49
N LYS A 20 -8.32 0.08 10.29
CA LYS A 20 -8.77 1.36 10.87
C LYS A 20 -10.05 1.88 10.23
N GLU A 21 -10.15 1.86 8.90
CA GLU A 21 -11.36 2.29 8.18
C GLU A 21 -12.58 1.44 8.51
N LYS A 22 -12.34 0.16 8.84
CA LYS A 22 -13.38 -0.80 9.21
C LYS A 22 -13.62 -0.88 10.72
N ASP A 23 -12.85 -0.14 11.52
CA ASP A 23 -12.86 -0.16 12.97
C ASP A 23 -12.76 -1.61 13.53
N ILE A 24 -11.86 -2.41 12.96
CA ILE A 24 -11.61 -3.79 13.36
C ILE A 24 -10.40 -3.81 14.30
N ALA A 25 -10.63 -4.19 15.56
CA ALA A 25 -9.56 -4.41 16.52
C ALA A 25 -8.71 -5.62 16.10
N CYS A 26 -7.40 -5.40 15.99
CA CYS A 26 -6.43 -6.44 15.64
C CYS A 26 -5.10 -6.11 16.30
N GLU A 27 -4.50 -7.09 16.98
CA GLU A 27 -3.18 -6.94 17.57
C GLU A 27 -2.14 -6.85 16.45
N PHE A 28 -1.29 -5.82 16.47
CA PHE A 28 -0.21 -5.68 15.49
C PHE A 28 1.11 -6.17 16.09
N VAL A 29 1.61 -7.29 15.57
CA VAL A 29 2.85 -7.92 16.02
C VAL A 29 3.98 -7.54 15.05
N ILE A 30 4.95 -6.79 15.56
CA ILE A 30 6.10 -6.37 14.75
C ILE A 30 7.06 -7.55 14.59
N VAL A 31 7.36 -7.90 13.34
CA VAL A 31 8.34 -8.93 12.98
C VAL A 31 9.27 -8.42 11.89
N ASP A 32 10.54 -8.84 11.95
CA ASP A 32 11.49 -8.67 10.85
C ASP A 32 11.47 -9.92 9.97
N ALA A 33 10.84 -9.81 8.80
CA ALA A 33 10.77 -10.91 7.84
C ALA A 33 12.14 -11.28 7.22
N TRP A 34 13.13 -10.38 7.30
CA TRP A 34 14.47 -10.57 6.72
C TRP A 34 15.47 -11.19 7.70
N ALA A 35 15.12 -11.28 8.98
CA ALA A 35 15.97 -11.90 9.99
C ALA A 35 16.11 -13.41 9.74
N ALA A 36 17.30 -13.96 10.01
CA ALA A 36 17.58 -15.38 9.80
C ALA A 36 16.71 -16.31 10.68
N ASP A 37 16.33 -15.82 11.85
CA ASP A 37 15.45 -16.46 12.84
C ASP A 37 14.00 -15.97 12.76
N SER A 38 13.61 -15.35 11.65
CA SER A 38 12.24 -14.88 11.41
C SER A 38 11.23 -16.02 11.59
N PRO A 39 10.14 -15.81 12.36
CA PRO A 39 9.07 -16.81 12.51
C PRO A 39 8.17 -16.88 11.27
N VAL A 40 8.27 -15.92 10.35
CA VAL A 40 7.35 -15.75 9.21
C VAL A 40 7.26 -16.99 8.32
N PRO A 41 8.34 -17.70 7.96
CA PRO A 41 8.26 -18.90 7.14
C PRO A 41 7.38 -20.02 7.74
N GLY A 42 7.23 -20.06 9.07
CA GLY A 42 6.34 -21.01 9.75
C GLY A 42 4.86 -20.63 9.67
N MET A 43 4.54 -19.35 9.41
CA MET A 43 3.16 -18.84 9.31
C MET A 43 2.73 -18.63 7.84
N ASN A 44 3.68 -18.21 7.00
CA ASN A 44 3.53 -18.02 5.56
C ASN A 44 4.75 -18.66 4.88
N PRO A 45 4.57 -19.74 4.09
CA PRO A 45 5.68 -20.47 3.45
C PRO A 45 6.47 -19.62 2.45
N LEU A 46 5.93 -18.47 2.00
CA LEU A 46 6.65 -17.52 1.16
C LEU A 46 7.63 -16.63 1.96
N GLY A 47 7.57 -16.65 3.29
CA GLY A 47 8.43 -15.84 4.16
C GLY A 47 8.13 -14.33 4.10
N THR A 48 6.95 -13.93 3.63
CA THR A 48 6.59 -12.52 3.42
C THR A 48 5.55 -12.02 4.43
N VAL A 49 5.57 -10.71 4.66
CA VAL A 49 4.56 -9.99 5.45
C VAL A 49 3.72 -9.09 4.54
N PRO A 50 2.43 -8.84 4.85
CA PRO A 50 1.71 -9.21 6.08
C PRO A 50 1.31 -10.68 6.16
N VAL A 51 1.19 -11.18 7.40
CA VAL A 51 0.48 -12.42 7.72
C VAL A 51 -0.63 -12.11 8.71
N PHE A 52 -1.83 -12.62 8.47
CA PHE A 52 -2.97 -12.43 9.36
C PHE A 52 -3.34 -13.76 10.04
N GLU A 53 -3.31 -13.78 11.36
CA GLU A 53 -3.74 -14.92 12.18
C GLU A 53 -5.18 -14.72 12.64
N ARG A 54 -6.01 -15.70 12.31
CA ARG A 54 -7.42 -15.78 12.70
C ARG A 54 -7.56 -16.28 14.14
N ASP A 55 -8.77 -16.17 14.68
CA ASP A 55 -9.06 -16.62 16.05
C ASP A 55 -8.95 -18.15 16.22
N ASP A 56 -9.05 -18.91 15.12
CA ASP A 56 -8.85 -20.36 15.09
C ASP A 56 -7.37 -20.77 14.88
N GLY A 57 -6.44 -19.81 14.91
CA GLY A 57 -5.01 -20.04 14.72
C GLY A 57 -4.59 -20.27 13.26
N THR A 58 -5.52 -20.21 12.29
CA THR A 58 -5.17 -20.32 10.87
C THR A 58 -4.63 -19.01 10.31
N PHE A 59 -3.70 -19.11 9.36
CA PHE A 59 -3.03 -17.95 8.75
C PHE A 59 -3.58 -17.63 7.36
N LEU A 60 -3.68 -16.34 7.04
CA LEU A 60 -3.95 -15.81 5.71
C LEU A 60 -2.79 -14.94 5.24
N PHE A 61 -2.48 -15.09 3.96
CA PHE A 61 -1.51 -14.31 3.20
C PHE A 61 -1.91 -14.44 1.72
N ASP A 62 -1.73 -13.44 0.87
CA ASP A 62 -1.01 -12.18 1.03
C ASP A 62 -1.95 -10.98 1.29
N SER A 63 -1.43 -9.74 1.12
CA SER A 63 -2.17 -8.53 1.51
C SER A 63 -3.53 -8.30 0.82
N PRO A 64 -3.76 -8.60 -0.48
CA PRO A 64 -5.08 -8.50 -1.10
C PRO A 64 -6.09 -9.49 -0.51
N LEU A 65 -5.68 -10.75 -0.29
CA LEU A 65 -6.54 -11.76 0.34
C LEU A 65 -6.96 -11.33 1.75
N ILE A 66 -5.99 -10.86 2.55
CA ILE A 66 -6.27 -10.38 3.90
C ILE A 66 -7.24 -9.19 3.87
N CYS A 67 -7.05 -8.24 2.95
CA CYS A 67 -7.94 -7.08 2.81
C CYS A 67 -9.36 -7.50 2.43
N GLU A 68 -9.53 -8.40 1.46
CA GLU A 68 -10.86 -8.89 1.04
C GLU A 68 -11.56 -9.66 2.16
N TYR A 69 -10.82 -10.52 2.87
CA TYR A 69 -11.33 -11.23 4.05
C TYR A 69 -11.80 -10.27 5.15
N LEU A 70 -11.05 -9.22 5.44
CA LEU A 70 -11.42 -8.24 6.47
C LEU A 70 -12.54 -7.31 6.01
N ASP A 71 -12.63 -7.00 4.71
CA ASP A 71 -13.60 -6.03 4.20
C ASP A 71 -15.06 -6.47 4.43
N VAL A 72 -15.33 -7.77 4.32
CA VAL A 72 -16.69 -8.31 4.51
C VAL A 72 -17.15 -8.39 5.97
N ARG A 73 -16.29 -8.08 6.95
CA ARG A 73 -16.59 -8.34 8.38
C ARG A 73 -17.37 -7.26 9.09
N LYS A 74 -17.15 -5.98 8.78
CA LYS A 74 -17.69 -4.87 9.58
C LYS A 74 -17.90 -3.59 8.77
N GLY A 75 -19.07 -2.99 8.84
CA GLY A 75 -19.34 -1.70 8.19
C GLY A 75 -19.37 -1.76 6.66
N PRO A 76 -19.49 -0.61 5.97
CA PRO A 76 -19.64 -0.56 4.52
C PRO A 76 -18.49 -1.21 3.76
N ALA A 77 -18.80 -1.92 2.68
CA ALA A 77 -17.78 -2.54 1.83
C ALA A 77 -16.90 -1.47 1.15
N LEU A 78 -15.58 -1.62 1.29
CA LEU A 78 -14.58 -0.83 0.55
C LEU A 78 -14.29 -1.46 -0.82
N ILE A 79 -14.55 -2.76 -0.97
CA ILE A 79 -14.45 -3.52 -2.21
C ILE A 79 -15.88 -3.87 -2.63
N PRO A 80 -16.39 -3.36 -3.77
CA PRO A 80 -17.71 -3.75 -4.25
C PRO A 80 -17.79 -5.28 -4.46
N GLU A 81 -18.91 -5.88 -4.04
CA GLU A 81 -19.11 -7.33 -4.15
C GLU A 81 -19.26 -7.82 -5.59
N LYS A 82 -19.88 -7.00 -6.46
CA LYS A 82 -20.19 -7.35 -7.85
C LYS A 82 -20.30 -6.13 -8.76
N GLY A 83 -20.37 -6.39 -10.07
CA GLY A 83 -20.54 -5.37 -11.10
C GLY A 83 -19.27 -4.59 -11.44
N ASP A 84 -19.39 -3.64 -12.36
CA ASP A 84 -18.24 -2.93 -12.95
C ASP A 84 -17.40 -2.16 -11.92
N ALA A 85 -18.03 -1.64 -10.87
CA ALA A 85 -17.32 -0.96 -9.79
C ALA A 85 -16.30 -1.87 -9.09
N ARG A 86 -16.57 -3.18 -8.98
CA ARG A 86 -15.61 -4.15 -8.45
C ARG A 86 -14.39 -4.25 -9.34
N TRP A 87 -14.58 -4.39 -10.65
CA TRP A 87 -13.48 -4.54 -11.61
C TRP A 87 -12.64 -3.28 -11.72
N GLN A 88 -13.27 -2.11 -11.71
CA GLN A 88 -12.56 -0.83 -11.63
C GLN A 88 -11.73 -0.73 -10.34
N THR A 89 -12.30 -1.15 -9.21
CA THR A 89 -11.59 -1.17 -7.92
C THR A 89 -10.37 -2.09 -7.96
N LEU A 90 -10.53 -3.30 -8.49
CA LEU A 90 -9.44 -4.28 -8.61
C LEU A 90 -8.39 -3.85 -9.65
N GLN A 91 -8.77 -3.15 -10.72
CA GLN A 91 -7.83 -2.60 -11.68
C GLN A 91 -6.94 -1.52 -11.05
N TRP A 92 -7.55 -0.59 -10.29
CA TRP A 92 -6.80 0.40 -9.51
C TRP A 92 -5.88 -0.26 -8.48
N HIS A 93 -6.38 -1.30 -7.82
CA HIS A 93 -5.58 -2.10 -6.91
C HIS A 93 -4.36 -2.72 -7.61
N SER A 94 -4.54 -3.34 -8.78
CA SER A 94 -3.45 -3.94 -9.55
C SER A 94 -2.41 -2.89 -9.99
N LEU A 95 -2.84 -1.69 -10.38
CA LEU A 95 -1.94 -0.58 -10.69
C LEU A 95 -1.10 -0.19 -9.46
N ALA A 96 -1.75 0.01 -8.32
CA ALA A 96 -1.08 0.38 -7.07
C ALA A 96 -0.11 -0.71 -6.58
N GLN A 97 -0.53 -1.97 -6.65
CA GLN A 97 0.30 -3.13 -6.31
C GLN A 97 1.54 -3.20 -7.21
N GLY A 98 1.39 -3.08 -8.53
CA GLY A 98 2.53 -3.07 -9.46
C GLY A 98 3.48 -1.90 -9.24
N MET A 99 2.97 -0.74 -8.83
CA MET A 99 3.79 0.41 -8.45
C MET A 99 4.56 0.18 -7.15
N LEU A 100 3.94 -0.46 -6.15
CA LEU A 100 4.60 -0.89 -4.92
C LEU A 100 5.70 -1.90 -5.22
N ASP A 101 5.40 -2.94 -5.99
CA ASP A 101 6.36 -3.98 -6.35
C ASP A 101 7.56 -3.38 -7.07
N ALA A 102 7.33 -2.45 -8.02
CA ALA A 102 8.41 -1.74 -8.70
C ALA A 102 9.27 -0.91 -7.72
N THR A 103 8.64 -0.20 -6.78
CA THR A 103 9.33 0.63 -5.78
C THR A 103 10.15 -0.21 -4.80
N VAL A 104 9.58 -1.31 -4.30
CA VAL A 104 10.28 -2.29 -3.44
C VAL A 104 11.44 -2.92 -4.18
N THR A 105 11.23 -3.38 -5.41
CA THR A 105 12.29 -4.03 -6.19
C THR A 105 13.44 -3.06 -6.46
N ARG A 106 13.13 -1.80 -6.80
CA ARG A 106 14.12 -0.72 -6.96
C ARG A 106 14.92 -0.50 -5.68
N LEU A 107 14.25 -0.39 -4.53
CA LEU A 107 14.88 -0.18 -3.23
C LEU A 107 15.82 -1.33 -2.89
N LEU A 108 15.36 -2.58 -3.05
CA LEU A 108 16.18 -3.76 -2.76
C LEU A 108 17.42 -3.82 -3.67
N GLU A 109 17.26 -3.51 -4.95
CA GLU A 109 18.40 -3.44 -5.88
C GLU A 109 19.41 -2.37 -5.45
N SER A 110 18.94 -1.16 -5.09
CA SER A 110 19.82 -0.08 -4.60
C SER A 110 20.52 -0.36 -3.26
N ARG A 111 20.08 -1.37 -2.51
CA ARG A 111 20.69 -1.81 -1.25
C ARG A 111 21.74 -2.90 -1.44
N ARG A 112 21.85 -3.48 -2.63
CA ARG A 112 22.91 -4.44 -2.94
C ARG A 112 24.26 -3.73 -2.90
N PRO A 113 25.38 -4.46 -2.68
CA PRO A 113 26.72 -3.90 -2.84
C PRO A 113 26.83 -3.19 -4.21
N PRO A 114 27.43 -1.98 -4.29
CA PRO A 114 27.45 -1.16 -5.50
C PRO A 114 27.87 -1.91 -6.77
N GLU A 115 28.84 -2.80 -6.65
CA GLU A 115 29.37 -3.63 -7.74
C GLU A 115 28.41 -4.74 -8.21
N ARG A 116 27.34 -5.01 -7.47
CA ARG A 116 26.29 -5.99 -7.78
C ARG A 116 24.96 -5.34 -8.15
N GLN A 117 24.90 -4.02 -8.25
CA GLN A 117 23.69 -3.30 -8.64
C GLN A 117 23.56 -3.29 -10.17
N SER A 118 22.34 -3.51 -10.67
CA SER A 118 22.00 -3.34 -12.07
C SER A 118 21.28 -2.01 -12.29
N ALA A 119 21.97 -1.07 -12.93
CA ALA A 119 21.39 0.22 -13.33
C ALA A 119 20.16 0.05 -14.25
N ASP A 120 20.22 -0.91 -15.18
CA ASP A 120 19.10 -1.23 -16.07
C ASP A 120 17.86 -1.74 -15.33
N GLN A 121 18.08 -2.53 -14.27
CA GLN A 121 17.01 -3.02 -13.41
C GLN A 121 16.31 -1.84 -12.71
N ILE A 122 17.10 -0.94 -12.10
CA ILE A 122 16.62 0.26 -11.42
C ILE A 122 15.82 1.12 -12.41
N ALA A 123 16.42 1.45 -13.56
CA ALA A 123 15.78 2.27 -14.60
C ALA A 123 14.47 1.65 -15.11
N ARG A 124 14.41 0.32 -15.26
CA ARG A 124 13.18 -0.39 -15.64
C ARG A 124 12.07 -0.22 -14.61
N GLN A 125 12.39 -0.31 -13.32
CA GLN A 125 11.37 -0.11 -12.27
C GLN A 125 10.95 1.35 -12.17
N GLU A 126 11.90 2.30 -12.25
CA GLU A 126 11.61 3.73 -12.27
C GLU A 126 10.69 4.11 -13.44
N ALA A 127 10.91 3.52 -14.62
CA ALA A 127 10.03 3.73 -15.78
C ALA A 127 8.61 3.17 -15.56
N LYS A 128 8.45 2.05 -14.83
CA LYS A 128 7.13 1.54 -14.45
C LYS A 128 6.42 2.51 -13.49
N ILE A 129 7.13 2.98 -12.47
CA ILE A 129 6.61 3.94 -11.48
C ILE A 129 6.18 5.22 -12.19
N ALA A 130 7.02 5.79 -13.06
CA ALA A 130 6.71 6.99 -13.82
C ALA A 130 5.45 6.84 -14.70
N ARG A 131 5.30 5.70 -15.40
CA ARG A 131 4.09 5.44 -16.20
C ARG A 131 2.84 5.25 -15.33
N ALA A 132 2.96 4.60 -14.19
CA ALA A 132 1.85 4.41 -13.25
C ALA A 132 1.37 5.76 -12.67
N LEU A 133 2.30 6.63 -12.26
CA LEU A 133 2.02 7.99 -11.80
C LEU A 133 1.32 8.83 -12.88
N ALA A 134 1.86 8.84 -14.10
CA ALA A 134 1.26 9.59 -15.22
C ALA A 134 -0.12 9.04 -15.62
N TYR A 135 -0.34 7.72 -15.52
CA TYR A 135 -1.66 7.14 -15.72
C TYR A 135 -2.63 7.61 -14.62
N ALA A 136 -2.21 7.49 -13.35
CA ALA A 136 -3.02 7.85 -12.20
C ALA A 136 -3.43 9.33 -12.25
N ASP A 137 -2.50 10.25 -12.51
CA ASP A 137 -2.75 11.70 -12.60
C ASP A 137 -3.79 12.07 -13.65
N ARG A 138 -3.77 11.40 -14.81
CA ARG A 138 -4.78 11.62 -15.86
C ARG A 138 -6.15 11.12 -15.46
N ALA A 139 -6.19 9.98 -14.76
CA ALA A 139 -7.41 9.26 -14.42
C ALA A 139 -8.07 9.74 -13.10
N VAL A 140 -7.35 10.38 -12.18
CA VAL A 140 -7.94 11.00 -10.98
C VAL A 140 -8.79 12.21 -11.37
N ALA A 141 -10.08 11.99 -11.60
CA ALA A 141 -11.02 13.03 -12.02
C ALA A 141 -12.02 13.46 -10.93
N ARG A 142 -12.09 12.70 -9.82
CA ARG A 142 -13.12 12.84 -8.79
C ARG A 142 -12.49 12.88 -7.39
N GLU A 143 -13.35 13.03 -6.38
CA GLU A 143 -12.95 12.92 -4.98
C GLU A 143 -12.39 11.52 -4.66
N PHE A 144 -13.04 10.47 -5.17
CA PHE A 144 -12.64 9.06 -5.04
C PHE A 144 -12.46 8.41 -6.40
N LEU A 145 -11.61 7.38 -6.46
CA LEU A 145 -11.26 6.68 -7.70
C LEU A 145 -12.42 5.88 -8.30
N VAL A 146 -13.30 5.34 -7.45
CA VAL A 146 -14.46 4.54 -7.85
C VAL A 146 -15.67 4.94 -7.00
N GLY A 147 -16.79 5.23 -7.65
CA GLY A 147 -18.02 5.63 -6.97
C GLY A 147 -17.94 7.03 -6.36
N ASP A 148 -18.62 7.21 -5.23
CA ASP A 148 -18.83 8.48 -4.51
C ASP A 148 -18.33 8.43 -3.04
N ARG A 149 -17.62 7.36 -2.65
CA ARG A 149 -17.10 7.16 -1.30
C ARG A 149 -15.68 6.63 -1.34
N PHE A 150 -14.94 6.84 -0.25
CA PHE A 150 -13.63 6.21 -0.04
C PHE A 150 -13.75 4.69 -0.15
N GLY A 151 -12.90 4.09 -0.99
CA GLY A 151 -12.89 2.65 -1.21
C GLY A 151 -11.47 2.07 -1.27
N TYR A 152 -11.41 0.78 -1.57
CA TYR A 152 -10.15 0.02 -1.60
C TYR A 152 -9.20 0.50 -2.72
N ALA A 153 -9.74 1.05 -3.81
CA ALA A 153 -8.95 1.69 -4.85
C ALA A 153 -8.14 2.87 -4.27
N ASP A 154 -8.80 3.78 -3.54
CA ASP A 154 -8.18 4.95 -2.94
C ASP A 154 -7.15 4.56 -1.89
N LEU A 155 -7.51 3.59 -1.05
CA LEU A 155 -6.64 3.00 -0.05
C LEU A 155 -5.34 2.48 -0.69
N ALA A 156 -5.46 1.65 -1.72
CA ALA A 156 -4.31 1.01 -2.35
C ALA A 156 -3.40 2.05 -3.03
N LEU A 157 -3.96 2.96 -3.83
CA LEU A 157 -3.17 3.98 -4.51
C LEU A 157 -2.52 4.96 -3.53
N GLY A 158 -3.25 5.39 -2.50
CA GLY A 158 -2.72 6.31 -1.49
C GLY A 158 -1.52 5.72 -0.73
N VAL A 159 -1.61 4.44 -0.34
CA VAL A 159 -0.50 3.73 0.32
C VAL A 159 0.70 3.58 -0.62
N ALA A 160 0.44 3.33 -1.91
CA ALA A 160 1.50 3.23 -2.89
C ALA A 160 2.25 4.54 -3.09
N LEU A 161 1.55 5.68 -3.16
CA LEU A 161 2.15 7.01 -3.27
C LEU A 161 2.98 7.38 -2.04
N ASP A 162 2.45 7.15 -0.84
CA ASP A 162 3.21 7.38 0.39
C ASP A 162 4.49 6.52 0.44
N TYR A 163 4.48 5.31 -0.14
CA TYR A 163 5.66 4.47 -0.19
C TYR A 163 6.70 4.96 -1.21
N VAL A 164 6.25 5.55 -2.32
CA VAL A 164 7.14 6.29 -3.23
C VAL A 164 7.84 7.38 -2.43
N ASP A 165 7.11 8.24 -1.72
CA ASP A 165 7.73 9.32 -0.91
C ASP A 165 8.75 8.82 0.10
N PHE A 166 8.41 7.71 0.76
CA PHE A 166 9.23 7.18 1.82
C PHE A 166 10.54 6.55 1.32
N ARG A 167 10.54 5.95 0.12
CA ARG A 167 11.66 5.12 -0.35
C ARG A 167 12.28 5.57 -1.66
N TYR A 168 11.68 6.54 -2.34
CA TYR A 168 12.15 7.07 -3.60
C TYR A 168 11.89 8.58 -3.66
N ALA A 169 12.96 9.38 -3.64
CA ALA A 169 12.93 10.84 -3.78
C ALA A 169 12.49 11.31 -5.18
N HIS A 170 11.38 10.78 -5.68
CA HIS A 170 10.80 11.12 -6.97
C HIS A 170 9.92 12.38 -6.80
N PRO A 171 10.09 13.43 -7.64
CA PRO A 171 9.33 14.67 -7.54
C PRO A 171 7.91 14.53 -8.16
N TRP A 172 7.17 13.47 -7.80
CA TRP A 172 5.90 13.17 -8.46
C TRP A 172 4.83 14.21 -8.16
N ARG A 173 4.86 14.84 -6.98
CA ARG A 173 3.89 15.89 -6.62
C ARG A 173 3.98 17.12 -7.50
N GLU A 174 5.19 17.51 -7.87
CA GLU A 174 5.44 18.65 -8.77
C GLU A 174 5.01 18.34 -10.20
N ARG A 175 5.18 17.08 -10.62
CA ARG A 175 4.90 16.62 -12.00
C ARG A 175 3.43 16.23 -12.23
N HIS A 176 2.70 15.94 -11.17
CA HIS A 176 1.36 15.34 -11.22
C HIS A 176 0.43 16.05 -10.23
N ALA A 177 0.05 17.29 -10.55
CA ALA A 177 -0.69 18.17 -9.65
C ALA A 177 -2.07 17.61 -9.25
N ARG A 178 -2.79 16.96 -10.18
CA ARG A 178 -4.12 16.37 -9.89
C ARG A 178 -3.97 15.21 -8.91
N LEU A 179 -2.95 14.37 -9.12
CA LEU A 179 -2.63 13.27 -8.23
C LEU A 179 -2.18 13.75 -6.86
N ALA A 180 -1.37 14.82 -6.81
CA ALA A 180 -0.89 15.43 -5.57
C ALA A 180 -2.05 15.98 -4.74
N GLU A 181 -2.98 16.70 -5.38
CA GLU A 181 -4.17 17.26 -4.72
C GLU A 181 -5.10 16.15 -4.21
N TRP A 182 -5.35 15.12 -5.03
CA TRP A 182 -6.10 13.94 -4.63
C TRP A 182 -5.46 13.25 -3.42
N HIS A 183 -4.15 13.02 -3.47
CA HIS A 183 -3.42 12.35 -2.40
C HIS A 183 -3.38 13.17 -1.10
N ALA A 184 -3.32 14.50 -1.18
CA ALA A 184 -3.37 15.35 0.01
C ALA A 184 -4.67 15.13 0.81
N ARG A 185 -5.82 14.93 0.13
CA ARG A 185 -7.09 14.61 0.78
C ARG A 185 -7.09 13.20 1.37
N ILE A 186 -6.70 12.21 0.57
CA ILE A 186 -6.70 10.80 1.00
C ILE A 186 -5.72 10.58 2.16
N GLY A 187 -4.53 11.16 2.08
CA GLY A 187 -3.48 11.03 3.07
C GLY A 187 -3.81 11.68 4.42
N ALA A 188 -4.73 12.66 4.45
CA ALA A 188 -5.15 13.33 5.68
C ALA A 188 -6.11 12.49 6.53
N ARG A 189 -6.62 11.36 6.03
CA ARG A 189 -7.51 10.48 6.80
C ARG A 189 -6.82 9.92 8.05
N PRO A 190 -7.50 9.77 9.20
CA PRO A 190 -6.90 9.22 10.42
C PRO A 190 -6.23 7.86 10.20
N SER A 191 -6.87 6.99 9.41
CA SER A 191 -6.35 5.67 9.03
C SER A 191 -4.97 5.74 8.36
N PHE A 192 -4.73 6.76 7.53
CA PHE A 192 -3.47 7.01 6.86
C PHE A 192 -2.43 7.64 7.79
N MET A 193 -2.85 8.62 8.60
CA MET A 193 -1.98 9.35 9.53
C MET A 193 -1.44 8.44 10.63
N GLU A 194 -2.31 7.63 11.24
CA GLU A 194 -1.95 6.72 12.33
C GLU A 194 -1.16 5.48 11.87
N THR A 195 -1.00 5.29 10.56
CA THR A 195 -0.25 4.18 9.98
C THR A 195 0.96 4.63 9.17
N LEU A 196 1.31 5.91 9.21
CA LEU A 196 2.51 6.43 8.55
C LEU A 196 3.75 5.59 8.91
N PRO A 197 4.60 5.26 7.93
CA PRO A 197 5.85 4.58 8.24
C PRO A 197 6.75 5.53 9.05
N PRO A 198 7.49 5.02 10.05
CA PRO A 198 8.43 5.83 10.83
C PRO A 198 9.42 6.55 9.92
N GLY A 199 9.54 7.87 10.10
CA GLY A 199 10.43 8.73 9.30
C GLY A 199 9.81 9.29 8.01
N LEU A 200 8.57 8.94 7.64
CA LEU A 200 7.84 9.69 6.62
C LEU A 200 7.09 10.84 7.26
N GLU A 201 7.53 12.06 6.97
CA GLU A 201 6.79 13.28 7.30
C GLU A 201 5.86 13.63 6.13
N ARG A 202 4.63 14.04 6.43
CA ARG A 202 3.77 14.61 5.39
C ARG A 202 4.24 16.03 5.08
N PRO A 203 4.27 16.44 3.80
CA PRO A 203 4.45 17.84 3.46
C PRO A 203 3.39 18.66 4.20
N ALA A 204 3.81 19.72 4.90
CA ALA A 204 2.88 20.64 5.52
C ALA A 204 1.92 21.13 4.42
N GLY A 205 0.62 20.84 4.58
CA GLY A 205 -0.37 21.19 3.57
C GLY A 205 -0.27 22.68 3.24
N ALA A 206 -0.20 23.01 1.96
CA ALA A 206 -0.44 24.37 1.50
C ALA A 206 -1.79 24.78 2.10
N LYS A 207 -1.75 25.69 3.08
CA LYS A 207 -2.94 26.34 3.60
C LYS A 207 -3.70 26.88 2.38
N ARG A 208 -4.97 26.47 2.24
CA ARG A 208 -5.89 27.15 1.33
C ARG A 208 -5.95 28.62 1.67
#